data_AF-A0A356D5B8-F1
#
_entry.id   AF-A0A356D5B8-F1
#
_cell.length_a   1.000
_cell.length_b   1.000
_cell.length_c   1.000
_cell.angle_alpha   90.00
_cell.angle_beta   90.00
_cell.angle_gamma   90.00
#
_symmetry.space_group_name_H-M   'P 1'
#
loop_
_entity.id
_entity.type
_entity.pdbx_description
1 polymer ?
#
loop_
_entity_poly.entity_id
_entity_poly.type
_entity_poly.pdbx_seq_one_letter_code
_entity_poly.pdbx_strand_id
1 'polypeptide(L)'
;MHTDNIISQVVGCNIKKLRKDAGYTIKQLAQLINKSEQQLHRYERGISKIDVDTLTAVFKVLDVNIADFFTQLTGDEINVDSTGPIFVTQNKYLNAKLVFEVETAGINY
;
A
#
# COMPACT_ATOMS: atom_id res chain seq x y z
N MET A 1 4.38 -22.02 -2.30
CA MET A 1 4.07 -20.58 -2.42
C MET A 1 4.87 -20.02 -3.58
N HIS A 2 4.27 -19.21 -4.46
CA HIS A 2 4.94 -18.63 -5.63
C HIS A 2 5.46 -17.23 -5.25
N THR A 3 6.79 -17.10 -5.10
CA THR A 3 7.48 -15.89 -4.62
C THR A 3 7.25 -14.66 -5.52
N ASP A 4 6.89 -14.89 -6.79
CA ASP A 4 6.56 -13.89 -7.82
C ASP A 4 5.51 -12.84 -7.41
N ASN A 5 4.68 -13.12 -6.41
CA ASN A 5 3.56 -12.26 -6.04
C ASN A 5 3.94 -11.15 -5.03
N ILE A 6 5.01 -11.33 -4.25
CA ILE A 6 5.34 -10.41 -3.14
C ILE A 6 5.64 -9.00 -3.67
N ILE A 7 6.49 -8.90 -4.70
CA ILE A 7 6.83 -7.60 -5.31
C ILE A 7 5.58 -6.93 -5.91
N SER A 8 4.74 -7.71 -6.58
CA SER A 8 3.49 -7.18 -7.18
C SER A 8 2.53 -6.66 -6.11
N GLN A 9 2.45 -7.33 -4.95
CA GLN A 9 1.66 -6.87 -3.80
C GLN A 9 2.21 -5.58 -3.20
N VAL A 10 3.53 -5.51 -2.97
CA VAL A 10 4.18 -4.33 -2.40
C VAL A 10 3.97 -3.11 -3.31
N VAL A 11 4.24 -3.25 -4.60
CA VAL A 11 4.04 -2.19 -5.60
C VAL A 11 2.55 -1.82 -5.68
N GLY A 12 1.66 -2.81 -5.79
CA GLY A 12 0.22 -2.58 -5.87
C GLY A 12 -0.37 -1.82 -4.68
N CYS A 13 0.03 -2.21 -3.47
CA CYS A 13 -0.39 -1.54 -2.24
C CYS A 13 0.08 -0.08 -2.19
N ASN A 14 1.29 0.21 -2.65
CA ASN A 14 1.80 1.58 -2.71
C ASN A 14 1.10 2.42 -3.78
N ILE A 15 0.81 1.86 -4.97
CA ILE A 15 -0.01 2.54 -5.99
C ILE A 15 -1.38 2.90 -5.40
N LYS A 16 -2.02 1.97 -4.68
CA LYS A 16 -3.31 2.21 -4.03
C LYS A 16 -3.25 3.35 -3.01
N LYS A 17 -2.17 3.43 -2.23
CA LYS A 17 -1.94 4.50 -1.26
C LYS A 17 -1.80 5.84 -1.97
N LEU A 18 -0.88 5.93 -2.93
CA LEU A 18 -0.65 7.14 -3.73
C LEU A 18 -1.92 7.63 -4.43
N ARG A 19 -2.69 6.71 -5.04
CA ARG A 19 -3.98 7.05 -5.67
C ARG A 19 -4.94 7.71 -4.69
N LYS A 20 -5.07 7.15 -3.48
CA LYS A 20 -5.95 7.67 -2.43
C LYS A 20 -5.47 9.02 -1.91
N ASP A 21 -4.16 9.17 -1.71
CA ASP A 21 -3.56 10.42 -1.25
C ASP A 21 -3.76 11.55 -2.28
N ALA A 22 -3.76 11.22 -3.57
CA ALA A 22 -4.11 12.13 -4.66
C ALA A 22 -5.64 12.33 -4.86
N GLY A 23 -6.48 11.68 -4.05
CA GLY A 23 -7.94 11.85 -4.07
C GLY A 23 -8.68 11.16 -5.22
N TYR A 24 -8.02 10.26 -5.96
CA TYR A 24 -8.64 9.57 -7.09
C TYR A 24 -9.40 8.31 -6.67
N THR A 25 -10.58 8.11 -7.26
CA THR A 25 -11.25 6.81 -7.28
C THR A 25 -10.53 5.82 -8.20
N ILE A 26 -10.78 4.51 -8.05
CA ILE A 26 -10.25 3.50 -8.98
C ILE A 26 -10.65 3.82 -10.42
N LYS A 27 -11.91 4.21 -10.64
CA LYS A 27 -12.42 4.60 -11.96
C LYS A 27 -11.63 5.74 -12.57
N GLN A 28 -11.40 6.81 -11.83
CA GLN A 28 -10.69 7.99 -12.33
C GLN A 28 -9.23 7.66 -12.69
N LEU A 29 -8.48 6.99 -11.81
CA LEU A 29 -7.09 6.65 -12.13
C LEU A 29 -7.03 5.67 -13.32
N ALA A 30 -7.91 4.67 -13.37
CA ALA A 30 -7.94 3.70 -14.45
C ALA A 30 -8.17 4.38 -15.81
N GLN A 31 -9.08 5.35 -15.87
CA GLN A 31 -9.31 6.16 -17.06
C GLN A 31 -8.08 6.99 -17.45
N LEU A 32 -7.41 7.63 -16.48
CA LEU A 32 -6.23 8.47 -16.71
C LEU A 32 -5.03 7.67 -17.26
N ILE A 33 -4.88 6.40 -16.85
CA ILE A 33 -3.81 5.50 -17.33
C ILE A 33 -4.25 4.58 -18.48
N ASN A 34 -5.44 4.80 -19.03
CA ASN A 34 -6.03 4.01 -20.12
C ASN A 34 -6.10 2.49 -19.82
N LYS A 35 -6.64 2.13 -18.65
CA LYS A 35 -6.90 0.75 -18.22
C LYS A 35 -8.34 0.60 -17.73
N SER A 36 -8.80 -0.65 -17.61
CA SER A 36 -10.10 -0.93 -16.98
C SER A 36 -10.01 -0.84 -15.45
N GLU A 37 -11.13 -0.51 -14.80
CA GLU A 37 -11.23 -0.50 -13.33
C GLU A 37 -10.84 -1.85 -12.72
N GLN A 38 -11.25 -2.95 -13.38
CA GLN A 38 -10.91 -4.30 -12.96
C GLN A 38 -9.40 -4.55 -13.02
N GLN A 39 -8.71 -4.10 -14.08
CA GLN A 39 -7.25 -4.25 -14.18
C GLN A 39 -6.54 -3.43 -13.09
N LEU A 40 -6.93 -2.16 -12.90
CA LEU A 40 -6.34 -1.35 -11.84
C LEU A 40 -6.58 -1.96 -10.46
N HIS A 41 -7.78 -2.48 -10.19
CA HIS A 41 -8.08 -3.18 -8.94
C HIS A 41 -7.23 -4.45 -8.75
N ARG A 42 -6.93 -5.20 -9.82
CA ARG A 42 -6.00 -6.35 -9.73
C ARG A 42 -4.57 -5.89 -9.47
N TYR A 43 -4.10 -4.83 -10.12
CA TYR A 43 -2.76 -4.25 -9.89
C TYR A 43 -2.60 -3.81 -8.44
N GLU A 44 -3.57 -3.06 -7.91
CA GLU A 44 -3.55 -2.57 -6.51
C GLU A 44 -3.57 -3.68 -5.45
N ARG A 45 -3.90 -4.91 -5.84
CA ARG A 45 -3.92 -6.10 -4.97
C ARG A 45 -2.76 -7.04 -5.25
N GLY A 46 -1.87 -6.72 -6.19
CA GLY A 46 -0.79 -7.61 -6.63
C GLY A 46 -1.25 -8.89 -7.31
N ILE A 47 -2.54 -9.03 -7.66
CA ILE A 47 -3.08 -10.22 -8.35
C ILE A 47 -2.45 -10.34 -9.75
N SER A 48 -2.04 -9.21 -10.33
CA SER A 48 -1.43 -9.17 -11.66
C SER A 48 -0.21 -8.29 -11.64
N LYS A 49 0.82 -8.76 -12.36
CA LYS A 49 2.04 -7.99 -12.60
C LYS A 49 1.66 -6.74 -13.40
N ILE A 50 2.09 -5.58 -12.92
CA ILE A 50 1.99 -4.32 -13.65
C ILE A 50 3.23 -4.19 -14.54
N ASP A 51 3.03 -3.87 -15.82
CA ASP A 51 4.13 -3.59 -16.73
C ASP A 51 4.73 -2.20 -16.49
N VAL A 52 5.96 -2.00 -16.97
CA VAL A 52 6.72 -0.76 -16.73
C VAL A 52 6.05 0.45 -17.38
N ASP A 53 5.42 0.28 -18.55
CA ASP A 53 4.73 1.37 -19.25
C ASP A 53 3.54 1.89 -18.44
N THR A 54 2.73 0.96 -17.93
CA THR A 54 1.57 1.27 -17.08
C THR A 54 2.02 1.87 -15.76
N LEU A 55 3.08 1.34 -15.14
CA LEU A 55 3.63 1.89 -13.90
C LEU A 55 4.13 3.32 -14.10
N THR A 56 4.80 3.59 -15.23
CA THR A 56 5.27 4.93 -15.60
C THR A 56 4.10 5.88 -15.85
N ALA A 57 3.01 5.42 -16.45
CA ALA A 57 1.79 6.22 -16.62
C ALA A 57 1.18 6.61 -15.27
N VAL A 58 1.14 5.67 -14.30
CA VAL A 58 0.70 5.96 -12.93
C VAL A 58 1.56 7.05 -12.29
N PHE A 59 2.89 6.95 -12.39
CA PHE A 59 3.80 7.95 -11.83
C PHE A 59 3.59 9.35 -12.42
N LYS A 60 3.36 9.44 -13.73
CA LYS A 60 3.05 10.72 -14.39
C LYS A 60 1.74 11.32 -13.91
N VAL A 61 0.68 10.50 -13.78
CA VAL A 61 -0.64 10.97 -13.36
C VAL A 61 -0.64 11.42 -11.90
N LEU A 62 0.11 10.73 -11.04
CA LEU A 62 0.18 11.01 -9.60
C LEU A 62 1.31 11.98 -9.21
N ASP A 63 2.06 12.50 -10.19
CA ASP A 63 3.23 13.36 -10.00
C ASP A 63 4.26 12.78 -9.02
N VAL A 64 4.58 11.49 -9.21
CA VAL A 64 5.50 10.73 -8.35
C VAL A 64 6.83 10.55 -9.06
N ASN A 65 7.91 10.88 -8.35
CA ASN A 65 9.26 10.58 -8.82
C ASN A 65 9.55 9.06 -8.69
N ILE A 66 10.05 8.47 -9.77
CA ILE A 66 10.34 7.02 -9.85
C ILE A 66 11.41 6.60 -8.85
N ALA A 67 12.49 7.39 -8.72
CA ALA A 67 13.58 7.09 -7.80
C ALA A 67 13.09 7.14 -6.35
N ASP A 68 12.38 8.20 -5.97
CA ASP A 68 11.84 8.35 -4.61
C ASP A 68 10.88 7.22 -4.26
N PHE A 69 10.04 6.80 -5.20
CA PHE A 69 9.13 5.67 -5.03
C PHE A 69 9.90 4.40 -4.67
N PHE A 70 10.90 4.01 -5.48
CA PHE A 70 11.66 2.79 -5.22
C PHE A 70 12.57 2.89 -3.99
N THR A 71 13.13 4.07 -3.69
CA THR A 71 13.88 4.29 -2.45
C THR A 71 13.02 4.04 -1.22
N GLN A 72 11.77 4.54 -1.22
CA GLN A 72 10.81 4.28 -0.14
C GLN A 72 10.44 2.78 -0.05
N LEU A 73 10.28 2.10 -1.20
CA LEU A 73 10.02 0.65 -1.21
C LEU A 73 11.16 -0.18 -0.62
N THR A 74 12.41 0.27 -0.79
CA THR A 74 13.61 -0.44 -0.28
C THR A 74 14.02 -0.01 1.13
N GLY A 75 13.52 1.13 1.61
CA GLY A 75 13.84 1.71 2.92
C GLY A 75 13.01 1.12 4.07
N ASP A 76 11.84 0.56 3.76
CA ASP A 76 11.10 -0.28 4.70
C ASP A 76 11.68 -1.71 4.64
N GLU A 77 12.16 -2.25 5.76
CA GLU A 77 12.58 -3.66 5.81
C GLU A 77 11.40 -4.56 5.37
N ILE A 78 11.49 -5.15 4.18
CA ILE A 78 10.53 -6.13 3.70
C ILE A 78 10.70 -7.39 4.58
N ASN A 79 9.92 -7.50 5.65
CA ASN A 79 9.92 -8.67 6.51
C ASN A 79 9.09 -9.79 5.85
N VAL A 80 9.77 -10.67 5.10
CA VAL A 80 9.16 -11.80 4.36
C VAL A 80 8.97 -13.00 5.28
N ASP A 81 8.22 -12.83 6.38
CA ASP A 81 7.90 -13.95 7.26
C ASP A 81 6.77 -14.78 6.64
N SER A 82 7.09 -16.03 6.31
CA SER A 82 6.40 -16.89 5.33
C SER A 82 5.03 -17.44 5.74
N THR A 83 4.30 -16.83 6.69
CA THR A 83 3.03 -17.39 7.18
C THR A 83 1.98 -16.35 7.63
N GLY A 84 1.82 -15.23 6.93
CA GLY A 84 0.73 -14.29 7.22
C GLY A 84 0.46 -13.24 6.13
N PRO A 85 -0.71 -12.59 6.12
CA PRO A 85 -0.96 -11.46 5.24
C PRO A 85 0.02 -10.32 5.56
N ILE A 86 0.62 -9.76 4.51
CA ILE A 86 1.62 -8.69 4.59
C ILE A 86 0.98 -7.46 5.24
N PHE A 87 1.26 -7.25 6.53
CA PHE A 87 0.98 -5.99 7.20
C PHE A 87 2.17 -5.07 6.97
N VAL A 88 2.01 -4.05 6.11
CA VAL A 88 2.88 -2.87 6.14
C VAL A 88 2.71 -2.27 7.54
N THR A 89 3.70 -2.46 8.41
CA THR A 89 3.63 -1.98 9.78
C THR A 89 3.55 -0.45 9.71
N GLN A 90 2.44 0.11 10.17
CA GLN A 90 2.25 1.55 10.24
C GLN A 90 3.21 2.15 11.27
N ASN A 91 4.43 2.51 10.88
CA ASN A 91 5.31 3.34 11.71
C ASN A 91 4.99 4.84 11.51
N LYS A 92 3.69 5.20 11.68
CA LYS A 92 3.21 6.59 11.78
C LYS A 92 2.24 6.82 12.95
N TYR A 93 2.12 5.88 13.89
CA TYR A 93 1.30 6.07 15.10
C TYR A 93 2.13 5.89 16.38
N LEU A 94 3.26 6.59 16.47
CA LEU A 94 3.95 6.77 17.75
C LEU A 94 3.42 7.94 18.59
N ASN A 95 2.42 8.72 18.12
CA ASN A 95 1.82 9.78 18.92
C ASN A 95 0.35 9.98 18.52
N ALA A 96 -0.59 9.42 19.31
CA ALA A 96 -1.92 9.98 19.62
C ALA A 96 -2.94 8.89 20.00
N LYS A 97 -2.74 8.20 21.13
CA LYS A 97 -3.84 7.90 22.05
C LYS A 97 -3.29 7.70 23.47
N LEU A 98 -3.59 8.69 24.31
CA LEU A 98 -3.47 8.67 25.76
C LEU A 98 -3.75 7.27 26.34
N VAL A 99 -2.83 6.82 27.18
CA VAL A 99 -3.07 6.30 28.53
C VAL A 99 -4.44 5.62 28.70
N PHE A 100 -4.46 4.30 28.61
CA PHE A 100 -5.48 3.51 29.28
C PHE A 100 -5.40 3.88 30.77
N GLU A 101 -6.43 4.56 31.27
CA GLU A 101 -6.64 4.80 32.69
C GLU A 101 -6.62 3.46 33.42
N VAL A 102 -5.67 3.34 34.36
CA VAL A 102 -5.69 2.28 35.36
C VAL A 102 -6.72 2.69 36.41
N GLU A 103 -7.99 2.41 36.14
CA GLU A 103 -9.07 2.57 37.12
C GLU A 103 -9.98 1.32 37.13
N THR A 104 -9.54 0.30 37.87
CA THR A 104 -10.46 -0.65 38.52
C THR A 104 -10.01 -0.87 39.96
N ALA A 105 -10.19 0.16 40.80
CA ALA A 105 -10.33 -0.06 42.23
C ALA A 105 -11.80 -0.44 42.51
N GLY A 106 -12.06 -1.69 42.89
CA GLY A 106 -13.42 -2.12 43.24
C GLY A 106 -13.55 -3.60 43.59
N ILE A 107 -13.32 -3.90 44.86
CA ILE A 107 -13.51 -5.18 45.57
C ILE A 107 -14.94 -5.73 45.37
N ASN A 108 -15.13 -7.05 45.14
CA ASN A 108 -15.89 -7.99 46.01
C ASN A 108 -16.36 -9.32 45.36
N TYR A 109 -16.17 -10.37 46.17
CA TYR A 109 -16.51 -11.81 46.11
C TYR A 109 -15.72 -12.72 45.17
#